data_AF-A0AAD4QSM8-F1
#
_entry.id   AF-A0AAD4QSM8-F1
#
_cell.length_a   1.000
_cell.length_b   1.000
_cell.length_c   1.000
_cell.angle_alpha   90.00
_cell.angle_beta   90.00
_cell.angle_gamma   90.00
#
_symmetry.space_group_name_H-M   'P 1'
#
loop_
_entity.id
_entity.type
_entity.pdbx_description
1 polymer ?
#
loop_
_entity_poly.entity_id
_entity_poly.type
_entity_poly.pdbx_seq_one_letter_code
_entity_poly.pdbx_strand_id
1 'polypeptide(L)'
;MEIESDHSIKKSADDYRLRARFDILSVDIEGTTVKKLVKKGTQLRYVCVGSPSTSTENAQKECVSCGKPYSGAHKCHKCDKFCHAIPPCSTSHSEEGYSASVTCHHCSKEAETNSQQEAAKENQIAQADRMLQRSARLLAPLKVGSSVMVPIPEVDRGRAEFPNVKGIVMEVTSEGMHKIGTEHGVLNNLYADNCVTPCREAFLSVENVPDKTVSLRTAANSSAMGTGQGPFKCGCKQKCNSTRCKCFKSNLKCNSKCHSSMPCDNKHD
;
A
#
# COMPACT_ATOMS: atom_id res chain seq x y z
N MET A 1 21.52 21.63 20.99
CA MET A 1 21.57 20.66 19.88
C MET A 1 20.94 19.39 20.43
N GLU A 2 19.69 19.20 20.04
CA GLU A 2 18.83 18.09 20.46
C GLU A 2 19.36 16.78 19.87
N ILE A 3 19.12 15.66 20.57
CA ILE A 3 18.14 14.64 20.16
C ILE A 3 18.05 13.66 21.35
N GLU A 4 16.95 13.76 22.09
CA GLU A 4 16.44 12.67 22.92
C GLU A 4 15.76 11.65 22.00
N SER A 5 16.02 10.36 22.21
CA SER A 5 15.16 9.30 21.67
C SER A 5 14.93 8.24 22.74
N ASP A 6 13.96 8.52 23.61
CA ASP A 6 13.32 7.55 24.48
C ASP A 6 12.69 6.43 23.64
N HIS A 7 13.26 5.23 23.68
CA HIS A 7 12.61 4.02 23.19
C HIS A 7 12.33 3.09 24.37
N SER A 8 11.28 3.45 25.10
CA SER A 8 10.73 2.65 26.19
C SER A 8 10.03 1.40 25.63
N ILE A 9 10.79 0.33 25.40
CA ILE A 9 10.25 -0.99 25.05
C ILE A 9 9.72 -1.65 26.34
N LYS A 10 8.40 -1.55 26.55
CA LYS A 10 7.70 -2.21 27.66
C LYS A 10 7.85 -3.73 27.56
N LYS A 11 8.69 -4.32 28.42
CA LYS A 11 8.73 -5.77 28.66
C LYS A 11 7.52 -6.17 29.51
N SER A 12 6.52 -6.84 28.94
CA SER A 12 5.66 -7.72 29.74
C SER A 12 6.08 -9.16 29.52
N ALA A 13 6.83 -9.69 30.48
CA ALA A 13 6.97 -11.13 30.64
C ALA A 13 5.59 -11.72 30.92
N ASP A 14 5.24 -12.83 30.26
CA ASP A 14 4.01 -13.62 30.45
C ASP A 14 2.70 -13.15 29.79
N ASP A 15 2.73 -12.79 28.50
CA ASP A 15 1.48 -12.80 27.70
C ASP A 15 1.13 -14.25 27.29
N TYR A 16 0.15 -14.85 28.00
CA TYR A 16 -0.34 -16.22 27.77
C TYR A 16 -0.79 -16.47 26.31
N ARG A 17 -1.18 -15.42 25.58
CA ARG A 17 -1.57 -15.49 24.16
C ARG A 17 -0.40 -15.85 23.25
N LEU A 18 0.81 -15.42 23.60
CA LEU A 18 2.02 -15.76 22.86
C LEU A 18 2.40 -17.24 23.06
N ARG A 19 2.33 -17.76 24.28
CA ARG A 19 2.60 -19.20 24.58
C ARG A 19 1.58 -20.16 23.97
N ALA A 20 0.36 -19.70 23.70
CA ALA A 20 -0.65 -20.52 23.01
C ALA A 20 -0.26 -20.81 21.56
N ARG A 21 0.55 -19.94 20.92
CA ARG A 21 0.88 -20.02 19.48
C ARG A 21 2.37 -20.19 19.19
N PHE A 22 3.25 -19.85 20.13
CA PHE A 22 4.69 -19.79 19.93
C PHE A 22 5.45 -20.43 21.11
N ASP A 23 6.53 -21.13 20.79
CA ASP A 23 7.58 -21.59 21.69
C ASP A 23 8.70 -20.55 21.76
N ILE A 24 9.34 -20.41 22.92
CA ILE A 24 10.44 -19.45 23.11
C ILE A 24 11.74 -20.22 23.18
N LEU A 25 12.64 -19.98 22.22
CA LEU A 25 14.02 -20.47 22.27
C LEU A 25 14.92 -19.38 22.82
N SER A 26 15.77 -19.74 23.77
CA SER A 26 16.82 -18.87 24.29
C SER A 26 18.19 -19.48 24.00
N VAL A 27 19.09 -18.66 23.48
CA VAL A 27 20.49 -19.04 23.27
C VAL A 27 21.36 -17.97 23.91
N ASP A 28 22.32 -18.41 24.71
CA ASP A 28 23.33 -17.55 25.33
C ASP A 28 24.59 -17.56 24.47
N ILE A 29 25.01 -16.39 24.00
CA ILE A 29 26.24 -16.21 23.23
C ILE A 29 27.05 -15.12 23.94
N GLU A 30 28.24 -15.46 24.44
CA GLU A 30 29.20 -14.53 25.05
C GLU A 30 28.57 -13.55 26.06
N GLY A 31 27.72 -14.08 26.95
CA GLY A 31 27.06 -13.29 28.00
C GLY A 31 25.81 -12.52 27.56
N THR A 32 25.39 -12.64 26.29
CA THR A 32 24.15 -12.07 25.78
C THR A 32 23.12 -13.16 25.51
N THR A 33 21.98 -13.10 26.21
CA THR A 33 20.84 -14.01 25.99
C THR A 33 19.94 -13.51 24.87
N VAL A 34 19.91 -14.20 23.74
CA VAL A 34 18.99 -13.91 22.63
C VAL A 34 17.77 -14.83 22.73
N LYS A 35 16.57 -14.25 22.74
CA LYS A 35 15.30 -15.00 22.77
C LYS A 35 14.56 -14.85 21.44
N LYS A 36 14.17 -15.98 20.83
CA LYS A 36 13.42 -16.02 19.58
C LYS A 36 12.09 -16.75 19.77
N LEU A 37 11.00 -16.14 19.31
CA LEU A 37 9.68 -16.76 19.26
C LEU A 37 9.56 -17.61 18.00
N VAL A 38 9.19 -18.88 18.15
CA VAL A 38 8.98 -19.84 17.06
C VAL A 38 7.55 -20.34 17.11
N LYS A 39 6.86 -20.37 15.97
CA LYS A 39 5.46 -20.84 15.95
C LYS A 39 5.39 -22.35 16.21
N LYS A 40 4.47 -22.77 17.09
CA LYS A 40 4.23 -24.18 17.41
C LYS A 40 3.90 -24.97 16.14
N GLY A 41 4.50 -26.15 15.99
CA GLY A 41 4.38 -27.00 14.80
C GLY A 41 5.39 -26.71 13.68
N THR A 42 6.26 -25.71 13.85
CA THR A 42 7.37 -25.49 12.92
C THR A 42 8.49 -26.49 13.22
N GLN A 43 8.87 -27.32 12.25
CA GLN A 43 9.99 -28.25 12.41
C GLN A 43 11.30 -27.45 12.42
N LEU A 44 11.92 -27.31 13.59
CA LEU A 44 13.21 -26.66 13.75
C LEU A 44 14.31 -27.61 13.27
N ARG A 45 15.03 -27.21 12.21
CA ARG A 45 16.30 -27.83 11.84
C ARG A 45 17.42 -27.10 12.58
N TYR A 46 18.04 -27.76 13.54
CA TYR A 46 19.28 -27.27 14.13
C TYR A 46 20.40 -27.49 13.12
N VAL A 47 21.09 -26.41 12.73
CA VAL A 47 22.35 -26.49 12.00
C VAL A 47 23.43 -26.42 13.06
N CYS A 48 24.10 -27.55 13.32
CA CYS A 48 25.32 -27.53 14.11
C CYS A 48 26.37 -26.72 13.35
N VAL A 49 26.73 -25.54 13.86
CA VAL A 49 28.01 -24.90 13.52
C VAL A 49 29.07 -25.67 14.30
N GLY A 50 29.67 -26.66 13.64
CA GLY A 50 30.59 -27.59 14.26
C GLY A 50 31.84 -26.92 14.82
N SER A 51 32.36 -27.47 15.92
CA SER A 51 33.77 -27.33 16.29
C SER A 51 34.66 -27.89 15.16
N PRO A 52 35.87 -27.36 14.95
CA PRO A 52 36.70 -27.68 13.80
C PRO A 52 37.23 -29.11 13.92
N SER A 53 36.60 -30.06 13.23
CA SER A 53 37.21 -31.35 12.95
C SER A 53 38.21 -31.16 11.82
N THR A 54 39.49 -31.07 12.20
CA THR A 54 40.62 -31.28 11.29
C THR A 54 40.57 -32.70 10.75
N SER A 55 40.09 -32.85 9.52
CA SER A 55 40.25 -34.06 8.71
C SER A 55 40.41 -33.67 7.25
N THR A 56 41.67 -33.65 6.80
CA THR A 56 42.15 -34.03 5.47
C THR A 56 41.38 -33.54 4.24
N GLU A 57 42.04 -32.59 3.57
CA GLU A 57 41.94 -32.15 2.18
C GLU A 57 41.40 -33.21 1.19
N ASN A 58 40.12 -33.07 0.82
CA ASN A 58 39.69 -33.09 -0.58
C ASN A 58 38.29 -32.46 -0.71
N ALA A 59 38.22 -31.12 -0.66
CA ALA A 59 36.97 -30.41 -0.90
C ALA A 59 36.58 -30.56 -2.38
N GLN A 60 35.70 -31.51 -2.68
CA GLN A 60 35.12 -31.65 -4.01
C GLN A 60 34.40 -30.33 -4.36
N LYS A 61 34.88 -29.62 -5.39
CA LYS A 61 34.25 -28.39 -5.87
C LYS A 61 32.91 -28.76 -6.51
N GLU A 62 31.83 -28.08 -6.19
CA GLU A 62 30.50 -28.38 -6.75
C GLU A 62 30.07 -27.35 -7.81
N CYS A 63 29.32 -27.81 -8.81
CA CYS A 63 28.74 -26.94 -9.84
C CYS A 63 27.52 -26.17 -9.30
N VAL A 64 27.54 -24.84 -9.41
CA VAL A 64 26.44 -23.96 -8.96
C VAL A 64 25.09 -24.27 -9.59
N SER A 65 25.06 -24.78 -10.83
CA SER A 65 23.81 -25.01 -11.57
C SER A 65 23.16 -26.37 -11.29
N CYS A 66 23.93 -27.39 -10.87
CA CYS A 66 23.42 -28.76 -10.73
C CYS A 66 23.85 -29.49 -9.45
N GLY A 67 24.71 -28.91 -8.61
CA GLY A 67 25.15 -29.49 -7.33
C GLY A 67 26.01 -30.75 -7.45
N LYS A 68 26.51 -31.08 -8.65
CA LYS A 68 27.37 -32.24 -8.88
C LYS A 68 28.86 -31.87 -8.69
N PRO A 69 29.71 -32.83 -8.27
CA PRO A 69 31.14 -32.61 -8.13
C PRO A 69 31.78 -32.26 -9.48
N TYR A 70 32.77 -31.36 -9.44
CA TYR A 70 33.36 -30.72 -10.60
C TYR A 70 34.88 -30.53 -10.42
N SER A 71 35.63 -30.62 -11.52
CA SER A 71 37.09 -30.52 -11.55
C SER A 71 37.64 -29.11 -11.29
N GLY A 72 36.79 -28.08 -11.35
CA GLY A 72 37.16 -26.69 -11.07
C GLY A 72 37.84 -25.95 -12.23
N ALA A 73 37.73 -26.45 -13.47
CA ALA A 73 38.40 -25.88 -14.64
C ALA A 73 37.80 -24.55 -15.13
N HIS A 74 36.49 -24.32 -14.94
CA HIS A 74 35.78 -23.11 -15.39
C HIS A 74 35.03 -22.44 -14.24
N LYS A 75 35.02 -21.11 -14.26
CA LYS A 75 34.26 -20.25 -13.36
C LYS A 75 33.34 -19.35 -14.17
N CYS A 76 32.16 -19.06 -13.61
CA CYS A 76 31.24 -18.11 -14.21
C CYS A 76 31.84 -16.69 -14.16
N HIS A 77 31.90 -16.00 -15.30
CA HIS A 77 32.44 -14.63 -15.36
C HIS A 77 31.64 -13.61 -14.53
N LYS A 78 30.35 -13.85 -14.27
CA LYS A 78 29.48 -12.92 -13.53
C LYS A 78 29.48 -13.12 -12.01
N CYS A 79 29.61 -14.36 -11.53
CA CYS A 79 29.46 -14.68 -10.10
C CYS A 79 30.66 -15.43 -9.50
N ASP A 80 31.71 -15.66 -10.28
CA ASP A 80 32.97 -16.34 -9.91
C ASP A 80 32.80 -17.76 -9.32
N LYS A 81 31.59 -18.33 -9.40
CA LYS A 81 31.27 -19.69 -8.95
C LYS A 81 31.64 -20.72 -10.01
N PHE A 82 32.01 -21.91 -9.58
CA PHE A 82 32.34 -23.02 -10.47
C PHE A 82 31.10 -23.55 -11.21
N CYS A 83 31.22 -23.79 -12.51
CA CYS A 83 30.16 -24.37 -13.33
C CYS A 83 30.74 -25.28 -14.43
N HIS A 84 29.98 -26.31 -14.82
CA HIS A 84 30.29 -27.06 -16.04
C HIS A 84 30.14 -26.13 -17.24
N ALA A 85 31.09 -26.21 -18.20
CA ALA A 85 31.03 -25.50 -19.48
C ALA A 85 30.11 -26.19 -20.52
N ILE A 86 29.15 -27.00 -20.06
CA ILE A 86 28.27 -27.83 -20.89
C ILE A 86 26.81 -27.47 -20.59
N PRO A 87 25.95 -27.31 -21.61
CA PRO A 87 24.50 -27.19 -21.42
C PRO A 87 23.93 -28.41 -20.67
N PRO A 88 22.99 -28.25 -19.72
CA PRO A 88 22.24 -27.03 -19.36
C PRO A 88 22.88 -26.21 -18.23
N CYS A 89 24.11 -26.52 -17.79
CA CYS A 89 24.71 -25.88 -16.63
C CYS A 89 25.30 -24.49 -16.95
N SER A 90 25.64 -24.27 -18.21
CA SER A 90 26.14 -23.00 -18.74
C SER A 90 25.62 -22.69 -20.12
N THR A 91 25.62 -21.40 -20.44
CA THR A 91 25.47 -20.87 -21.79
C THR A 91 26.85 -20.43 -22.27
N SER A 92 27.35 -21.02 -23.36
CA SER A 92 28.60 -20.60 -24.00
C SER A 92 28.26 -19.61 -25.11
N HIS A 93 28.74 -18.37 -24.99
CA HIS A 93 28.86 -17.49 -26.14
C HIS A 93 30.12 -17.96 -26.90
N SER A 94 29.91 -18.48 -28.11
CA SER A 94 30.89 -19.14 -28.97
C SER A 94 32.28 -18.49 -29.00
N GLU A 95 33.32 -19.25 -28.61
CA GLU A 95 34.53 -19.59 -29.39
C GLU A 95 35.12 -20.88 -28.79
N GLU A 96 35.36 -21.90 -29.63
CA GLU A 96 35.91 -23.19 -29.21
C GLU A 96 37.38 -23.02 -28.79
N GLY A 97 37.63 -22.93 -27.48
CA GLY A 97 38.98 -22.79 -26.95
C GLY A 97 39.05 -22.99 -25.43
N TYR A 98 40.22 -23.37 -24.94
CA TYR A 98 40.54 -23.66 -23.54
C TYR A 98 40.39 -22.46 -22.58
N SER A 99 39.87 -21.32 -23.05
CA SER A 99 39.71 -20.07 -22.30
C SER A 99 38.38 -19.36 -22.56
N ALA A 100 37.34 -20.06 -23.02
CA ALA A 100 36.03 -19.46 -23.28
C ALA A 100 35.40 -18.91 -21.97
N SER A 101 34.91 -17.67 -22.00
CA SER A 101 34.19 -17.05 -20.88
C SER A 101 32.80 -17.68 -20.74
N VAL A 102 32.58 -18.44 -19.68
CA VAL A 102 31.33 -19.17 -19.44
C VAL A 102 30.42 -18.37 -18.51
N THR A 103 29.12 -18.32 -18.83
CA THR A 103 28.09 -17.84 -17.90
C THR A 103 27.24 -19.00 -17.40
N CYS A 104 27.03 -19.08 -16.08
CA CYS A 104 26.19 -20.13 -15.51
C CYS A 104 24.70 -19.88 -15.82
N HIS A 105 23.91 -20.95 -15.82
CA HIS A 105 22.48 -20.90 -16.10
C HIS A 105 21.70 -19.91 -15.23
N HIS A 106 22.05 -19.80 -13.96
CA HIS A 106 21.39 -18.87 -13.03
C HIS A 106 21.62 -17.42 -13.42
N CYS A 107 22.86 -17.04 -13.77
CA CYS A 107 23.18 -15.67 -14.18
C CYS A 107 22.65 -15.32 -15.58
N SER A 108 22.47 -16.32 -16.46
CA SER A 108 21.78 -16.12 -17.75
C SER A 108 20.30 -15.82 -17.52
N LYS A 109 19.62 -16.67 -16.74
CA LYS A 109 18.22 -16.50 -16.38
C LYS A 109 17.96 -15.19 -15.63
N GLU A 110 18.82 -14.82 -14.70
CA GLU A 110 18.72 -13.55 -13.98
C GLU A 110 18.81 -12.35 -14.93
N ALA A 111 19.72 -12.40 -15.90
CA ALA A 111 19.84 -11.35 -16.91
C ALA A 111 18.61 -11.28 -17.82
N GLU A 112 18.07 -12.42 -18.24
CA GLU A 112 16.82 -12.51 -19.00
C GLU A 112 15.63 -11.95 -18.20
N THR A 113 15.51 -12.30 -16.93
CA THR A 113 14.44 -11.78 -16.06
C THR A 113 14.57 -10.27 -15.85
N ASN A 114 15.78 -9.75 -15.67
CA ASN A 114 16.01 -8.32 -15.49
C ASN A 114 15.67 -7.55 -16.77
N SER A 115 16.11 -8.05 -17.93
CA SER A 115 15.77 -7.48 -19.24
C SER A 115 14.25 -7.46 -19.48
N GLN A 116 13.54 -8.54 -19.14
CA GLN A 116 12.08 -8.58 -19.22
C GLN A 116 11.40 -7.62 -18.24
N GLN A 117 11.94 -7.47 -17.02
CA GLN A 117 11.42 -6.54 -16.02
C GLN A 117 11.61 -5.08 -16.45
N GLU A 118 12.77 -4.73 -17.02
CA GLU A 118 13.05 -3.40 -17.57
C GLU A 118 12.09 -3.08 -18.72
N ALA A 119 11.95 -3.99 -19.69
CA ALA A 119 11.00 -3.83 -20.78
C ALA A 119 9.55 -3.71 -20.27
N ALA A 120 9.16 -4.49 -19.26
CA ALA A 120 7.83 -4.40 -18.65
C ALA A 120 7.62 -3.04 -17.97
N LYS A 121 8.62 -2.52 -17.26
CA LYS A 121 8.60 -1.20 -16.61
C LYS A 121 8.45 -0.09 -17.65
N GLU A 122 9.23 -0.12 -18.73
CA GLU A 122 9.14 0.88 -19.81
C GLU A 122 7.76 0.88 -20.46
N ASN A 123 7.20 -0.29 -20.74
CA ASN A 123 5.86 -0.42 -21.30
C ASN A 123 4.78 0.13 -20.35
N GLN A 124 4.90 -0.10 -19.04
CA GLN A 124 4.00 0.48 -18.04
C GLN A 124 4.08 2.00 -18.00
N ILE A 125 5.29 2.57 -18.07
CA ILE A 125 5.50 4.03 -18.13
C ILE A 125 4.87 4.60 -19.41
N ALA A 126 5.18 4.01 -20.57
CA ALA A 126 4.61 4.44 -21.84
C ALA A 126 3.07 4.34 -21.87
N GLN A 127 2.51 3.31 -21.22
CA GLN A 127 1.06 3.19 -21.06
C GLN A 127 0.49 4.29 -20.15
N ALA A 128 1.14 4.58 -19.02
CA ALA A 128 0.74 5.65 -18.12
C ALA A 128 0.74 7.01 -18.83
N ASP A 129 1.78 7.31 -19.62
CA ASP A 129 1.87 8.54 -20.41
C ASP A 129 0.74 8.65 -21.45
N ARG A 130 0.42 7.55 -22.14
CA ARG A 130 -0.74 7.50 -23.06
C ARG A 130 -2.06 7.76 -22.33
N MET A 131 -2.21 7.26 -21.11
CA MET A 131 -3.39 7.49 -20.28
C MET A 131 -3.51 8.97 -19.87
N LEU A 132 -2.41 9.60 -19.45
CA LEU A 132 -2.36 11.03 -19.10
C LEU A 132 -2.65 11.93 -20.30
N GLN A 133 -2.08 11.63 -21.47
CA GLN A 133 -2.37 12.38 -22.69
C GLN A 133 -3.84 12.23 -23.12
N ARG A 134 -4.43 11.05 -22.94
CA ARG A 134 -5.84 10.82 -23.24
C ARG A 134 -6.75 11.59 -22.28
N SER A 135 -6.46 11.58 -20.98
CA SER A 135 -7.25 12.33 -20.01
C SER A 135 -7.15 13.84 -20.25
N ALA A 136 -5.95 14.37 -20.54
CA ALA A 136 -5.75 15.78 -20.85
C ALA A 136 -6.51 16.26 -22.09
N ARG A 137 -6.76 15.38 -23.08
CA ARG A 137 -7.59 15.73 -24.25
C ARG A 137 -9.09 15.76 -23.94
N LEU A 138 -9.53 14.94 -23.00
CA LEU A 138 -10.95 14.80 -22.65
C LEU A 138 -11.41 15.83 -21.62
N LEU A 139 -10.50 16.27 -20.74
CA LEU A 139 -10.77 17.21 -19.67
C LEU A 139 -10.35 18.61 -20.12
N ALA A 140 -11.24 19.59 -19.95
CA ALA A 140 -10.91 20.98 -20.24
C ALA A 140 -9.94 21.50 -19.17
N PRO A 141 -8.87 22.23 -19.54
CA PRO A 141 -7.93 22.78 -18.57
C PRO A 141 -8.63 23.82 -17.71
N LEU A 142 -8.55 23.65 -16.40
CA LEU A 142 -9.09 24.58 -15.42
C LEU A 142 -8.11 25.72 -15.18
N LYS A 143 -8.60 26.95 -15.27
CA LYS A 143 -7.84 28.16 -14.95
C LYS A 143 -8.21 28.66 -13.56
N VAL A 144 -7.29 29.39 -12.92
CA VAL A 144 -7.60 30.14 -11.70
C VAL A 144 -8.82 31.03 -11.96
N GLY A 145 -9.77 31.03 -11.03
CA GLY A 145 -11.05 31.75 -11.13
C GLY A 145 -12.17 30.95 -11.80
N SER A 146 -11.92 29.74 -12.31
CA SER A 146 -12.98 28.90 -12.91
C SER A 146 -13.89 28.33 -11.84
N SER A 147 -15.21 28.38 -12.07
CA SER A 147 -16.20 27.72 -11.21
C SER A 147 -16.22 26.21 -11.47
N VAL A 148 -16.20 25.43 -10.40
CA VAL A 148 -16.11 23.96 -10.43
C VAL A 148 -17.08 23.33 -9.44
N MET A 149 -17.44 22.09 -9.71
CA MET A 149 -18.25 21.25 -8.84
C MET A 149 -17.44 20.05 -8.37
N VAL A 150 -17.39 19.84 -7.06
CA VAL A 150 -16.69 18.72 -6.41
C VAL A 150 -17.72 17.69 -5.94
N PRO A 151 -17.67 16.43 -6.39
CA PRO A 151 -18.64 15.41 -6.00
C PRO A 151 -18.48 15.02 -4.52
N ILE A 152 -19.60 14.87 -3.83
CA ILE A 152 -19.69 14.44 -2.43
C ILE A 152 -19.90 12.92 -2.42
N PRO A 153 -19.12 12.17 -1.63
CA PRO A 153 -19.32 10.74 -1.52
C PRO A 153 -20.68 10.42 -0.87
N GLU A 154 -21.33 9.34 -1.31
CA GLU A 154 -22.69 9.00 -0.87
C GLU A 154 -22.83 8.86 0.65
N VAL A 155 -21.78 8.41 1.35
CA VAL A 155 -21.75 8.28 2.81
C VAL A 155 -21.92 9.63 3.53
N ASP A 156 -21.47 10.71 2.92
CA ASP A 156 -21.50 12.06 3.47
C ASP A 156 -22.69 12.86 2.94
N ARG A 157 -23.54 12.24 2.11
CA ARG A 157 -24.65 12.91 1.43
C ARG A 157 -26.01 12.46 1.98
N GLY A 158 -26.83 13.41 2.39
CA GLY A 158 -28.25 13.20 2.69
C GLY A 158 -29.07 12.90 1.44
N ARG A 159 -30.22 12.22 1.59
CA ARG A 159 -31.07 11.78 0.44
C ARG A 159 -31.56 12.94 -0.43
N ALA A 160 -31.81 14.09 0.16
CA ALA A 160 -32.33 15.29 -0.50
C ALA A 160 -31.24 16.36 -0.73
N GLU A 161 -29.98 16.04 -0.49
CA GLU A 161 -28.87 16.99 -0.62
C GLU A 161 -28.24 16.91 -2.02
N PHE A 162 -27.72 18.06 -2.47
CA PHE A 162 -27.03 18.15 -3.74
C PHE A 162 -25.81 17.22 -3.78
N PRO A 163 -25.53 16.58 -4.92
CA PRO A 163 -24.43 15.63 -5.04
C PRO A 163 -23.05 16.30 -5.07
N ASN A 164 -22.98 17.62 -5.29
CA ASN A 164 -21.73 18.32 -5.49
C ASN A 164 -21.65 19.58 -4.61
N VAL A 165 -20.46 19.87 -4.10
CA VAL A 165 -20.11 21.17 -3.52
C VAL A 165 -19.69 22.11 -4.65
N LYS A 166 -20.20 23.34 -4.64
CA LYS A 166 -19.78 24.39 -5.57
C LYS A 166 -18.51 25.08 -5.04
N GLY A 167 -17.55 25.33 -5.92
CA GLY A 167 -16.31 26.01 -5.57
C GLY A 167 -15.67 26.73 -6.74
N ILE A 168 -14.57 27.42 -6.45
CA ILE A 168 -13.76 28.15 -7.40
C ILE A 168 -12.31 27.71 -7.30
N VAL A 169 -11.62 27.59 -8.44
CA VAL A 169 -10.19 27.28 -8.47
C VAL A 169 -9.41 28.49 -8.00
N MET A 170 -8.70 28.38 -6.88
CA MET A 170 -7.86 29.44 -6.32
C MET A 170 -6.42 29.36 -6.84
N GLU A 171 -5.84 28.17 -6.84
CA GLU A 171 -4.45 27.94 -7.20
C GLU A 171 -4.33 26.66 -8.02
N VAL A 172 -3.42 26.65 -8.98
CA VAL A 172 -3.05 25.49 -9.79
C VAL A 172 -1.58 25.17 -9.52
N THR A 173 -1.32 23.96 -9.03
CA THR A 173 0.04 23.47 -8.75
C THR A 173 0.74 23.09 -10.05
N SER A 174 2.08 23.09 -10.07
CA SER A 174 2.89 22.63 -11.23
C SER A 174 2.57 21.20 -11.68
N GLU A 175 2.04 20.38 -10.78
CA GLU A 175 1.63 18.98 -11.03
C GLU A 175 0.20 18.85 -11.57
N GLY A 176 -0.49 19.96 -11.89
CA GLY A 176 -1.86 19.94 -12.42
C GLY A 176 -2.94 19.68 -11.36
N MET A 177 -2.61 19.88 -10.08
CA MET A 177 -3.57 19.78 -8.98
C MET A 177 -4.11 21.15 -8.58
N HIS A 178 -5.41 21.21 -8.30
CA HIS A 178 -6.16 22.44 -8.04
C HIS A 178 -6.52 22.57 -6.57
N LYS A 179 -6.31 23.76 -6.02
CA LYS A 179 -6.83 24.17 -4.72
C LYS A 179 -8.16 24.87 -4.91
N ILE A 180 -9.18 24.41 -4.19
CA ILE A 180 -10.56 24.84 -4.41
C ILE A 180 -11.05 25.62 -3.21
N GLY A 181 -11.53 26.84 -3.47
CA GLY A 181 -12.24 27.68 -2.53
C GLY A 181 -13.74 27.43 -2.60
N THR A 182 -14.41 27.42 -1.47
CA THR A 182 -15.88 27.34 -1.36
C THR A 182 -16.38 28.55 -0.58
N GLU A 183 -17.70 28.77 -0.56
CA GLU A 183 -18.32 29.86 0.23
C GLU A 183 -18.01 29.76 1.75
N HIS A 184 -17.64 28.57 2.23
CA HIS A 184 -17.36 28.30 3.64
C HIS A 184 -15.86 28.25 3.98
N GLY A 185 -15.00 28.33 2.97
CA GLY A 185 -13.56 28.28 3.13
C GLY A 185 -12.86 27.45 2.05
N VAL A 186 -11.55 27.31 2.20
CA VAL A 186 -10.67 26.59 1.27
C VAL A 186 -10.63 25.10 1.61
N LEU A 187 -10.83 24.24 0.61
CA LEU A 187 -10.75 22.80 0.80
C LEU A 187 -9.33 22.39 1.19
N ASN A 188 -9.23 21.49 2.17
CA ASN A 188 -7.97 20.99 2.71
C ASN A 188 -7.17 20.13 1.72
N ASN A 189 -7.84 19.51 0.76
CA ASN A 189 -7.22 18.62 -0.22
C ASN A 189 -7.03 19.33 -1.56
N LEU A 190 -6.01 18.90 -2.29
CA LEU A 190 -5.84 19.24 -3.70
C LEU A 190 -6.62 18.26 -4.58
N TYR A 191 -7.14 18.76 -5.69
CA TYR A 191 -8.00 18.00 -6.60
C TYR A 191 -7.40 17.94 -8.01
N ALA A 192 -7.37 16.75 -8.60
CA ALA A 192 -7.03 16.58 -10.00
C ALA A 192 -8.22 16.94 -10.91
N ASP A 193 -7.96 17.22 -12.19
CA ASP A 193 -8.99 17.58 -13.19
C ASP A 193 -10.14 16.56 -13.26
N ASN A 194 -9.85 15.27 -13.10
CA ASN A 194 -10.85 14.20 -13.18
C ASN A 194 -11.75 14.10 -11.93
N CYS A 195 -11.36 14.75 -10.83
CA CYS A 195 -12.13 14.77 -9.59
C CYS A 195 -13.11 15.94 -9.53
N VAL A 196 -13.11 16.83 -10.53
CA VAL A 196 -13.93 18.04 -10.56
C VAL A 196 -14.62 18.21 -11.90
N THR A 197 -15.80 18.81 -11.87
CA THR A 197 -16.54 19.12 -13.09
C THR A 197 -16.58 20.64 -13.27
N PRO A 198 -16.14 21.18 -14.42
CA PRO A 198 -16.25 22.61 -14.68
C PRO A 198 -17.72 23.02 -14.71
N CYS A 199 -18.04 24.15 -14.08
CA CYS A 199 -19.37 24.72 -14.13
C CYS A 199 -19.40 25.92 -15.09
N ARG A 200 -20.47 26.03 -15.87
CA ARG A 200 -20.66 27.15 -16.81
C ARG A 200 -21.09 28.43 -16.11
N GLU A 201 -21.75 28.30 -14.97
CA GLU A 201 -22.26 29.40 -14.18
C GLU A 201 -21.21 29.84 -13.15
N ALA A 202 -21.03 31.15 -13.03
CA ALA A 202 -20.16 31.74 -12.01
C ALA A 202 -20.98 31.98 -10.74
N PHE A 203 -20.62 31.29 -9.64
CA PHE A 203 -21.34 31.40 -8.36
C PHE A 203 -20.59 32.18 -7.29
N LEU A 204 -19.26 32.25 -7.41
CA LEU A 204 -18.38 32.82 -6.40
C LEU A 204 -17.18 33.47 -7.10
N SER A 205 -16.66 34.56 -6.55
CA SER A 205 -15.37 35.15 -6.96
C SER A 205 -14.27 34.70 -5.99
N VAL A 206 -13.01 34.72 -6.45
CA VAL A 206 -11.86 34.28 -5.64
C VAL A 206 -11.73 35.10 -4.34
N GLU A 207 -12.07 36.39 -4.40
CA GLU A 207 -12.00 37.33 -3.27
C GLU A 207 -13.04 37.05 -2.18
N ASN A 208 -14.17 36.43 -2.53
CA ASN A 208 -15.26 36.14 -1.60
C ASN A 208 -15.06 34.82 -0.84
N VAL A 209 -13.94 34.12 -1.04
CA VAL A 209 -13.62 32.88 -0.33
C VAL A 209 -13.02 33.20 1.04
N PRO A 210 -13.60 32.72 2.15
CA PRO A 210 -13.00 32.89 3.47
C PRO A 210 -11.65 32.17 3.57
N ASP A 211 -10.67 32.80 4.21
CA ASP A 211 -9.35 32.19 4.47
C ASP A 211 -9.40 31.23 5.67
N LYS A 212 -10.21 30.20 5.54
CA LYS A 212 -10.40 29.14 6.53
C LYS A 212 -10.29 27.79 5.85
N THR A 213 -9.45 26.90 6.35
CA THR A 213 -9.36 25.53 5.84
C THR A 213 -10.56 24.70 6.30
N VAL A 214 -11.28 24.09 5.37
CA VAL A 214 -12.44 23.24 5.62
C VAL A 214 -12.30 21.89 4.90
N SER A 215 -12.86 20.83 5.49
CA SER A 215 -12.93 19.54 4.81
C SER A 215 -14.10 19.52 3.82
N LEU A 216 -14.03 18.65 2.80
CA LEU A 216 -15.14 18.49 1.84
C LEU A 216 -16.48 18.17 2.54
N ARG A 217 -16.46 17.32 3.57
CA ARG A 217 -17.64 17.00 4.39
C ARG A 217 -18.16 18.23 5.12
N THR A 218 -17.27 19.02 5.70
CA THR A 218 -17.66 20.25 6.43
C THR A 218 -18.27 21.27 5.49
N ALA A 219 -17.69 21.46 4.30
CA ALA A 219 -18.23 22.34 3.28
C ALA A 219 -19.60 21.86 2.81
N ALA A 220 -19.74 20.57 2.47
CA ALA A 220 -21.00 19.96 2.08
C ALA A 220 -22.10 20.11 3.14
N ASN A 221 -21.77 19.87 4.41
CA ASN A 221 -22.72 19.97 5.51
C ASN A 221 -23.13 21.41 5.82
N SER A 222 -22.25 22.38 5.53
CA SER A 222 -22.55 23.80 5.74
C SER A 222 -23.46 24.35 4.65
N SER A 223 -23.31 23.85 3.41
CA SER A 223 -24.19 24.17 2.28
C SER A 223 -25.49 23.34 2.27
N ALA A 224 -25.60 22.32 3.12
CA ALA A 224 -26.76 21.44 3.17
C ALA A 224 -27.95 22.12 3.88
N MET A 225 -29.14 22.01 3.27
CA MET A 225 -30.40 22.38 3.93
C MET A 225 -30.84 21.33 4.98
N GLY A 226 -30.26 20.13 4.92
CA GLY A 226 -30.55 18.99 5.79
C GLY A 226 -29.56 18.84 6.95
N THR A 227 -29.64 17.73 7.66
CA THR A 227 -28.75 17.44 8.81
C THR A 227 -27.33 17.04 8.41
N GLY A 228 -26.99 16.98 7.11
CA GLY A 228 -25.63 16.71 6.61
C GLY A 228 -25.05 15.35 7.04
N GLN A 229 -25.88 14.46 7.58
CA GLN A 229 -25.47 13.11 7.92
C GLN A 229 -26.20 12.17 6.98
N GLY A 230 -25.41 11.44 6.19
CA GLY A 230 -25.88 10.30 5.41
C GLY A 230 -26.73 9.35 6.27
N PRO A 231 -27.48 8.44 5.65
CA PRO A 231 -28.54 7.69 6.33
C PRO A 231 -28.07 7.10 7.66
N PHE A 232 -28.69 7.56 8.74
CA PHE A 232 -28.36 7.15 10.10
C PHE A 232 -28.50 5.61 10.21
N LYS A 233 -27.38 4.91 10.40
CA LYS A 233 -27.34 3.45 10.54
C LYS A 233 -26.64 3.01 11.82
N CYS A 234 -27.18 2.00 12.50
CA CYS A 234 -26.47 1.32 13.58
C CYS A 234 -25.63 0.16 13.03
N GLY A 235 -24.54 -0.18 13.72
CA GLY A 235 -23.70 -1.35 13.42
C GLY A 235 -24.08 -2.57 14.27
N CYS A 236 -25.30 -2.61 14.78
CA CYS A 236 -25.74 -3.68 15.69
C CYS A 236 -25.91 -4.99 14.92
N LYS A 237 -25.44 -6.10 15.51
CA LYS A 237 -25.67 -7.45 14.98
C LYS A 237 -26.80 -8.19 15.73
N GLN A 238 -27.31 -7.57 16.79
CA GLN A 238 -28.23 -8.14 17.77
C GLN A 238 -29.34 -7.10 18.07
N LYS A 239 -30.24 -7.42 19.00
CA LYS A 239 -31.38 -6.60 19.43
C LYS A 239 -30.99 -5.15 19.75
N CYS A 240 -31.75 -4.20 19.19
CA CYS A 240 -31.47 -2.75 19.25
C CYS A 240 -32.22 -2.02 20.39
N ASN A 241 -32.17 -2.55 21.62
CA ASN A 241 -32.93 -2.05 22.78
C ASN A 241 -32.09 -1.28 23.82
N SER A 242 -30.78 -1.16 23.60
CA SER A 242 -29.87 -0.53 24.55
C SER A 242 -29.19 0.70 23.95
N THR A 243 -28.62 1.55 24.80
CA THR A 243 -27.81 2.72 24.41
C THR A 243 -26.55 2.36 23.62
N ARG A 244 -26.22 1.06 23.51
CA ARG A 244 -25.20 0.53 22.59
C ARG A 244 -25.61 0.65 21.13
N CYS A 245 -26.91 0.65 20.85
CA CYS A 245 -27.43 0.95 19.52
C CYS A 245 -27.41 2.46 19.29
N LYS A 246 -26.75 2.89 18.21
CA LYS A 246 -26.69 4.31 17.82
C LYS A 246 -28.09 4.90 17.61
N CYS A 247 -29.00 4.13 17.00
CA CYS A 247 -30.38 4.55 16.72
C CYS A 247 -31.14 4.77 18.02
N PHE A 248 -31.13 3.77 18.90
CA PHE A 248 -31.78 3.86 20.20
C PHE A 248 -31.22 5.01 21.05
N LYS A 249 -29.89 5.17 21.08
CA LYS A 249 -29.22 6.27 21.80
C LYS A 249 -29.65 7.65 21.30
N SER A 250 -29.97 7.77 20.01
CA SER A 250 -30.36 9.04 19.38
C SER A 250 -31.88 9.20 19.32
N ASN A 251 -32.65 8.38 20.06
CA ASN A 251 -34.11 8.34 20.04
C ASN A 251 -34.72 8.13 18.63
N LEU A 252 -34.04 7.35 17.77
CA LEU A 252 -34.49 6.99 16.43
C LEU A 252 -34.80 5.49 16.34
N LYS A 253 -35.84 5.13 15.57
CA LYS A 253 -36.14 3.74 15.20
C LYS A 253 -35.20 3.29 14.07
N CYS A 254 -34.81 2.02 14.06
CA CYS A 254 -33.97 1.42 13.03
C CYS A 254 -34.80 1.21 11.74
N ASN A 255 -34.19 1.51 10.60
CA ASN A 255 -34.76 1.31 9.27
C ASN A 255 -34.13 0.07 8.58
N SER A 256 -34.63 -0.27 7.39
CA SER A 256 -34.10 -1.37 6.56
C SER A 256 -32.64 -1.19 6.12
N LYS A 257 -32.06 0.01 6.24
CA LYS A 257 -30.62 0.25 5.98
C LYS A 257 -29.73 -0.13 7.17
N CYS A 258 -30.28 -0.27 8.37
CA CYS A 258 -29.56 -0.75 9.55
C CYS A 258 -29.46 -2.28 9.56
N HIS A 259 -30.56 -2.93 9.20
CA HIS A 259 -30.69 -4.38 9.18
C HIS A 259 -31.48 -4.77 7.94
N SER A 260 -30.90 -5.60 7.08
CA SER A 260 -31.58 -6.14 5.90
C SER A 260 -32.62 -7.19 6.29
N SER A 261 -32.22 -8.22 7.05
CA SER A 261 -33.06 -9.35 7.46
C SER A 261 -32.90 -9.78 8.92
N MET A 262 -32.04 -9.11 9.68
CA MET A 262 -31.78 -9.46 11.08
C MET A 262 -32.91 -8.97 12.02
N PRO A 263 -33.25 -9.75 13.06
CA PRO A 263 -34.28 -9.35 14.02
C PRO A 263 -33.84 -8.09 14.78
N CYS A 264 -34.71 -7.08 14.78
CA CYS A 264 -34.47 -5.79 15.42
C CYS A 264 -35.69 -5.36 16.23
N ASP A 265 -35.51 -5.24 17.54
CA ASP A 265 -36.59 -4.86 18.47
C ASP A 265 -36.90 -3.34 18.46
N ASN A 266 -36.09 -2.53 17.78
CA ASN A 266 -36.31 -1.09 17.62
C ASN A 266 -36.53 -0.76 16.14
N LYS A 267 -37.56 -1.34 15.51
CA LYS A 267 -37.90 -1.13 14.09
C LYS A 267 -39.10 -0.18 13.97
N HIS A 268 -39.23 0.52 12.84
CA HIS A 268 -40.51 1.08 12.43
C HIS A 268 -41.51 -0.07 12.17
N ASP A 269 -42.74 0.10 12.65
CA ASP A 269 -43.87 -0.79 12.32
C ASP A 269 -44.15 -0.74 10.81
#